data_AF-A0A955PNK9-F1
#
_entry.id   AF-A0A955PNK9-F1
#
_cell.length_a   1.000
_cell.length_b   1.000
_cell.length_c   1.000
_cell.angle_alpha   90.00
_cell.angle_beta   90.00
_cell.angle_gamma   90.00
#
_symmetry.space_group_name_H-M   'P 1'
#
loop_
_entity.id
_entity.type
_entity.pdbx_description
1 polymer ?
#
loop_
_entity_poly.entity_id
_entity_poly.type
_entity_poly.pdbx_seq_one_letter_code
_entity_poly.pdbx_strand_id
1 'polypeptide(L)'
;FPFVREQSAGGYLGLGILTLWFSRGYLRQVWLTMWNRPGGLDESGEALRYRTSVLGFLLSFGLLISVGVYMGAGIGAMTAFFVIFFLYGLAIARIRAELGPPAHDLYSTGPDILISNAVGTRSMDDSTKGVFAMFYWMNRGYRSHFAAHSMEGFKAAQASGQTARSMFWAIVVAIVVGTISSFWALLHSLHIHGYSGRLAGDAFAGEAWFRLSAWTDLPFPARFGATLATVLGGVFTFLLGVLRRSFTWWVFHPVGYITCSSWSMQKLWFSFFIGWAARVCITRYGGRSAYVAAIPFFMGLVLGEFVVGTFWSLYGCLTEQPVYQFWG
;
A
#
# COMPACT_ATOMS: atom_id res chain seq x y z
N PHE A 1 -9.44 22.68 5.94
CA PHE A 1 -9.84 22.11 7.23
C PHE A 1 -10.94 21.07 6.99
N PRO A 2 -11.00 19.91 7.69
CA PRO A 2 -10.09 19.45 8.74
C PRO A 2 -8.85 18.67 8.25
N PHE A 3 -8.57 18.63 6.94
CA PHE A 3 -7.36 17.99 6.39
C PHE A 3 -7.24 16.49 6.73
N VAL A 4 -8.38 15.78 6.65
CA VAL A 4 -8.48 14.36 7.03
C VAL A 4 -7.49 13.50 6.25
N ARG A 5 -7.33 13.78 4.95
CA ARG A 5 -6.42 13.05 4.06
C ARG A 5 -4.97 13.26 4.47
N GLU A 6 -4.59 14.50 4.74
CA GLU A 6 -3.23 14.85 5.18
C GLU A 6 -2.90 14.26 6.54
N GLN A 7 -3.82 14.31 7.51
CA GLN A 7 -3.65 13.65 8.80
C GLN A 7 -3.42 12.14 8.65
N SER A 8 -4.22 11.49 7.80
CA SER A 8 -4.06 10.07 7.48
C SER A 8 -2.72 9.79 6.83
N ALA A 9 -2.34 10.57 5.80
CA ALA A 9 -1.07 10.49 5.10
C ALA A 9 0.12 10.58 6.06
N GLY A 10 0.05 11.53 6.99
CA GLY A 10 0.97 11.69 8.10
C GLY A 10 1.04 10.47 8.98
N GLY A 11 -0.12 9.92 9.34
CA GLY A 11 -0.20 8.71 10.16
C GLY A 11 0.47 7.48 9.51
N TYR A 12 0.33 7.29 8.20
CA TYR A 12 1.07 6.22 7.50
C TYR A 12 2.59 6.45 7.58
N LEU A 13 3.07 7.69 7.44
CA LEU A 13 4.49 8.01 7.67
C LEU A 13 4.92 7.70 9.11
N GLY A 14 4.11 8.12 10.09
CA GLY A 14 4.34 7.85 11.50
C GLY A 14 4.42 6.36 11.80
N LEU A 15 3.55 5.55 11.20
CA LEU A 15 3.56 4.09 11.35
C LEU A 15 4.79 3.44 10.67
N GLY A 16 5.19 3.93 9.49
CA GLY A 16 6.41 3.48 8.81
C GLY A 16 7.66 3.75 9.65
N ILE A 17 7.78 4.97 10.19
CA ILE A 17 8.86 5.37 11.10
C ILE A 17 8.84 4.55 12.38
N LEU A 18 7.65 4.35 12.98
CA LEU A 18 7.48 3.51 14.17
C LEU A 18 7.95 2.07 13.92
N THR A 19 7.63 1.51 12.75
CA THR A 19 8.04 0.16 12.33
C THR A 19 9.56 0.05 12.25
N LEU A 20 10.23 1.04 11.65
CA LEU A 20 11.70 1.10 11.62
C LEU A 20 12.28 1.21 13.03
N TRP A 21 11.69 2.08 13.87
CA TRP A 21 12.17 2.29 15.23
C TRP A 21 12.05 1.03 16.09
N PHE A 22 10.92 0.31 16.01
CA PHE A 22 10.73 -0.94 16.72
C PHE A 22 11.64 -2.06 16.19
N SER A 23 12.00 -2.01 14.92
CA SER A 23 12.88 -2.99 14.27
C SER A 23 14.37 -2.68 14.40
N ARG A 24 14.76 -1.57 15.05
CA ARG A 24 16.17 -1.12 15.16
C ARG A 24 17.14 -2.18 15.71
N GLY A 25 16.67 -3.03 16.63
CA GLY A 25 17.46 -4.12 17.19
C GLY A 25 17.75 -5.20 16.15
N TYR A 26 16.72 -5.61 15.41
CA TYR A 26 16.83 -6.55 14.29
C TYR A 26 17.71 -5.97 13.17
N LEU A 27 17.49 -4.73 12.76
CA LEU A 27 18.30 -4.05 11.73
C LEU A 27 19.78 -3.96 12.13
N ARG A 28 20.08 -3.77 13.42
CA ARG A 28 21.44 -3.84 13.94
C ARG A 28 22.04 -5.24 13.76
N GLN A 29 21.29 -6.30 14.03
CA GLN A 29 21.78 -7.67 13.84
C GLN A 29 21.97 -8.02 12.36
N VAL A 30 21.09 -7.55 11.47
CA VAL A 30 21.26 -7.63 10.02
C VAL A 30 22.58 -6.96 9.60
N TRP A 31 22.85 -5.76 10.10
CA TRP A 31 24.11 -5.06 9.85
C TRP A 31 25.33 -5.85 10.35
N LEU A 32 25.26 -6.45 11.54
CA LEU A 32 26.35 -7.30 12.04
C LEU A 32 26.59 -8.51 11.13
N THR A 33 25.52 -9.15 10.66
CA THR A 33 25.58 -10.28 9.72
C THR A 33 26.24 -9.88 8.40
N MET A 34 25.86 -8.72 7.86
CA MET A 34 26.46 -8.18 6.65
C MET A 34 27.98 -7.95 6.77
N TRP A 35 28.52 -7.71 7.96
CA TRP A 35 29.97 -7.56 8.16
C TRP A 35 30.64 -8.78 8.79
N ASN A 36 29.95 -9.93 8.85
CA ASN A 36 30.42 -11.16 9.51
C ASN A 36 30.89 -10.89 10.96
N ARG A 37 30.21 -9.99 11.68
CA ARG A 37 30.54 -9.65 13.07
C ARG A 37 29.76 -10.54 14.05
N PRO A 38 30.31 -10.78 15.26
CA PRO A 38 29.59 -11.51 16.31
C PRO A 38 28.24 -10.85 16.64
N GLY A 39 27.22 -11.67 16.90
CA GLY A 39 25.84 -11.20 17.16
C GLY A 39 24.99 -10.99 15.90
N GLY A 40 25.43 -11.49 14.74
CA GLY A 40 24.63 -11.60 13.53
C GLY A 40 23.54 -12.68 13.62
N LEU A 41 22.59 -12.62 12.69
CA LEU A 41 21.51 -13.57 12.50
C LEU A 41 21.94 -14.71 11.59
N ASP A 42 21.31 -15.87 11.75
CA ASP A 42 21.36 -16.93 10.73
C ASP A 42 20.51 -16.51 9.53
N GLU A 43 21.10 -16.54 8.33
CA GLU A 43 20.45 -16.20 7.06
C GLU A 43 20.19 -17.43 6.17
N SER A 44 20.40 -18.65 6.69
CA SER A 44 20.25 -19.90 5.94
C SER A 44 18.83 -20.12 5.38
N GLY A 45 17.81 -19.75 6.17
CA GLY A 45 16.39 -19.84 5.82
C GLY A 45 15.83 -18.63 5.07
N GLU A 46 16.61 -17.57 4.92
CA GLU A 46 16.18 -16.32 4.28
C GLU A 46 16.12 -16.47 2.75
N ALA A 47 15.25 -15.68 2.11
CA ALA A 47 15.07 -15.70 0.66
C ALA A 47 16.38 -15.39 -0.09
N LEU A 48 17.05 -14.32 0.36
CA LEU A 48 18.33 -13.83 -0.12
C LEU A 48 19.23 -13.53 1.08
N ARG A 49 20.54 -13.56 0.85
CA ARG A 49 21.50 -13.09 1.85
C ARG A 49 21.24 -11.62 2.16
N TYR A 50 21.42 -11.21 3.42
CA TYR A 50 21.17 -9.84 3.85
C TYR A 50 21.97 -8.81 3.06
N ARG A 51 23.22 -9.14 2.70
CA ARG A 51 24.08 -8.29 1.84
C ARG A 51 23.43 -8.04 0.48
N THR A 52 22.93 -9.09 -0.16
CA THR A 52 22.28 -9.02 -1.47
C THR A 52 20.98 -8.24 -1.39
N SER A 53 20.18 -8.44 -0.34
CA SER A 53 18.93 -7.69 -0.11
C SER A 53 19.17 -6.19 0.06
N VAL A 54 20.17 -5.81 0.88
CA VAL A 54 20.49 -4.38 1.11
C VAL A 54 21.09 -3.74 -0.15
N LEU A 55 22.02 -4.41 -0.84
CA LEU A 55 22.56 -3.91 -2.11
C LEU A 55 21.46 -3.78 -3.17
N GLY A 56 20.59 -4.78 -3.30
CA GLY A 56 19.45 -4.75 -4.22
C GLY A 56 18.50 -3.59 -3.91
N PHE A 57 18.21 -3.35 -2.63
CA PHE A 57 17.42 -2.19 -2.20
C PHE A 57 18.10 -0.86 -2.56
N LEU A 58 19.37 -0.69 -2.22
CA LEU A 58 20.11 0.56 -2.50
C LEU A 58 20.24 0.84 -4.00
N LEU A 59 20.51 -0.19 -4.81
CA LEU A 59 20.58 -0.08 -6.26
C LEU A 59 19.21 0.27 -6.85
N SER A 60 18.13 -0.38 -6.38
CA SER A 60 16.77 -0.08 -6.84
C SER A 60 16.34 1.34 -6.45
N PHE A 61 16.62 1.75 -5.21
CA PHE A 61 16.35 3.09 -4.71
C PHE A 61 17.10 4.15 -5.52
N GLY A 62 18.39 3.93 -5.78
CA GLY A 62 19.23 4.79 -6.61
C GLY A 62 18.71 4.88 -8.05
N LEU A 63 18.40 3.73 -8.67
CA LEU A 63 17.86 3.68 -10.04
C LEU A 63 16.55 4.48 -10.16
N LEU A 64 15.63 4.31 -9.20
CA LEU A 64 14.36 5.04 -9.18
C LEU A 64 14.57 6.56 -9.11
N ILE A 65 15.50 7.03 -8.27
CA ILE A 65 15.88 8.45 -8.21
C ILE A 65 16.51 8.89 -9.54
N SER A 66 17.45 8.12 -10.07
CA SER A 66 18.15 8.44 -11.32
C SER A 66 17.20 8.55 -12.51
N VAL A 67 16.18 7.68 -12.61
CA VAL A 67 15.14 7.77 -13.64
C VAL A 67 14.35 9.08 -13.51
N GLY A 68 13.91 9.45 -12.30
CA GLY A 68 13.18 10.71 -12.10
C GLY A 68 14.03 11.94 -12.41
N VAL A 69 15.32 11.93 -12.05
CA VAL A 69 16.26 13.00 -12.37
C VAL A 69 16.52 13.08 -13.88
N TYR A 70 16.68 11.94 -14.55
CA TYR A 70 16.84 11.87 -16.00
C TYR A 70 15.61 12.44 -16.73
N MET A 71 14.40 12.25 -16.18
CA MET A 71 13.17 12.86 -16.70
C MET A 71 13.03 14.36 -16.39
N GLY A 72 13.98 14.95 -15.66
CA GLY A 72 14.06 16.39 -15.40
C GLY A 72 13.63 16.84 -13.99
N ALA A 73 13.37 15.93 -13.05
CA ALA A 73 13.05 16.30 -11.67
C ALA A 73 14.30 16.60 -10.82
N GLY A 74 14.15 17.45 -9.81
CA GLY A 74 15.21 17.71 -8.84
C GLY A 74 15.56 16.47 -7.99
N ILE A 75 16.85 16.23 -7.74
CA ILE A 75 17.33 15.07 -6.95
C ILE A 75 16.74 15.05 -5.54
N GLY A 76 16.61 16.21 -4.89
CA GLY A 76 15.99 16.32 -3.57
C GLY A 76 14.51 15.93 -3.57
N ALA A 77 13.77 16.36 -4.60
CA ALA A 77 12.37 16.01 -4.78
C ALA A 77 12.20 14.50 -4.97
N MET A 78 12.99 13.88 -5.86
CA MET A 78 12.92 12.44 -6.09
C MET A 78 13.38 11.60 -4.89
N THR A 79 14.37 12.09 -4.14
CA THR A 79 14.80 11.43 -2.90
C THR A 79 13.67 11.45 -1.86
N ALA A 80 13.07 12.62 -1.61
CA ALA A 80 11.93 12.73 -0.69
C ALA A 80 10.75 11.87 -1.16
N PHE A 81 10.49 11.86 -2.47
CA PHE A 81 9.43 11.10 -3.10
C PHE A 81 9.52 9.61 -2.78
N PHE A 82 10.66 8.99 -3.05
CA PHE A 82 10.84 7.57 -2.81
C PHE A 82 11.00 7.23 -1.33
N VAL A 83 11.56 8.12 -0.49
CA VAL A 83 11.55 7.91 0.98
C VAL A 83 10.11 7.80 1.50
N ILE A 84 9.22 8.71 1.11
CA ILE A 84 7.79 8.66 1.48
C ILE A 84 7.16 7.38 0.95
N PHE A 85 7.40 7.05 -0.33
CA PHE A 85 6.86 5.83 -0.96
C PHE A 85 7.25 4.55 -0.20
N PHE A 86 8.53 4.38 0.16
CA PHE A 86 8.99 3.20 0.90
C PHE A 86 8.50 3.19 2.35
N LEU A 87 8.37 4.35 3.00
CA LEU A 87 7.73 4.43 4.32
C LEU A 87 6.26 3.98 4.27
N TYR A 88 5.53 4.35 3.21
CA TYR A 88 4.18 3.82 2.97
C TYR A 88 4.19 2.32 2.74
N GLY A 89 5.11 1.81 1.92
CA GLY A 89 5.27 0.37 1.74
C GLY A 89 5.47 -0.39 3.06
N LEU A 90 6.31 0.14 3.95
CA LEU A 90 6.52 -0.44 5.29
C LEU A 90 5.27 -0.35 6.17
N ALA A 91 4.59 0.79 6.19
CA ALA A 91 3.37 0.97 6.96
C ALA A 91 2.26 0.01 6.49
N ILE A 92 2.07 -0.11 5.17
CA ILE A 92 1.09 -1.01 4.56
C ILE A 92 1.41 -2.47 4.87
N ALA A 93 2.67 -2.86 4.71
CA ALA A 93 3.16 -4.17 5.07
C ALA A 93 2.82 -4.46 6.55
N ARG A 94 3.12 -3.52 7.46
CA ARG A 94 2.82 -3.66 8.89
C ARG A 94 1.32 -3.81 9.17
N ILE A 95 0.48 -2.99 8.53
CA ILE A 95 -0.99 -3.05 8.67
C ILE A 95 -1.51 -4.43 8.30
N ARG A 96 -1.07 -4.96 7.16
CA ARG A 96 -1.50 -6.29 6.69
C ARG A 96 -0.99 -7.40 7.59
N ALA A 97 0.23 -7.29 8.11
CA ALA A 97 0.76 -8.25 9.06
C ALA A 97 0.03 -8.25 10.41
N GLU A 98 -0.46 -7.08 10.88
CA GLU A 98 -1.09 -6.96 12.20
C GLU A 98 -2.59 -7.26 12.21
N LEU A 99 -3.35 -6.70 11.27
CA LEU A 99 -4.82 -6.77 11.31
C LEU A 99 -5.43 -7.47 10.08
N GLY A 100 -4.65 -7.66 9.02
CA GLY A 100 -5.13 -8.21 7.75
C GLY A 100 -6.25 -7.44 7.03
N PRO A 101 -6.61 -6.17 7.31
CA PRO A 101 -7.67 -5.52 6.54
C PRO A 101 -7.20 -5.40 5.09
N PRO A 102 -8.03 -5.85 4.13
CA PRO A 102 -7.64 -5.87 2.72
C PRO A 102 -7.54 -4.46 2.13
N ALA A 103 -8.16 -3.47 2.78
CA ALA A 103 -8.41 -2.17 2.19
C ALA A 103 -7.73 -1.04 2.97
N HIS A 104 -6.74 -0.44 2.33
CA HIS A 104 -6.09 0.80 2.70
C HIS A 104 -6.06 1.67 1.44
N ASP A 105 -6.75 2.80 1.48
CA ASP A 105 -6.85 3.69 0.34
C ASP A 105 -6.09 4.99 0.65
N LEU A 106 -4.96 5.17 -0.01
CA LEU A 106 -4.06 6.33 0.08
C LEU A 106 -4.25 7.23 -1.15
N TYR A 107 -5.51 7.40 -1.56
CA TYR A 107 -5.86 8.20 -2.72
C TYR A 107 -5.68 9.70 -2.46
N SER A 108 -4.99 10.38 -3.38
CA SER A 108 -4.59 11.79 -3.27
C SER A 108 -3.75 12.12 -2.03
N THR A 109 -2.99 11.17 -1.51
CA THR A 109 -2.09 11.36 -0.35
C THR A 109 -0.67 10.88 -0.63
N GLY A 110 -0.33 10.68 -1.91
CA GLY A 110 0.99 10.23 -2.33
C GLY A 110 2.11 11.26 -2.09
N PRO A 111 3.38 10.86 -2.30
CA PRO A 111 4.53 11.72 -2.17
C PRO A 111 4.44 13.00 -3.02
N ASP A 112 3.88 12.89 -4.21
CA ASP A 112 3.59 13.99 -5.13
C ASP A 112 2.73 15.09 -4.47
N ILE A 113 1.70 14.71 -3.71
CA ILE A 113 0.84 15.65 -2.98
C ILE A 113 1.55 16.21 -1.75
N LEU A 114 2.21 15.37 -0.95
CA LEU A 114 2.85 15.81 0.29
C LEU A 114 3.98 16.81 0.03
N ILE A 115 4.82 16.54 -0.96
CA ILE A 115 5.91 17.44 -1.35
C ILE A 115 5.34 18.74 -1.92
N SER A 116 4.33 18.66 -2.79
CA SER A 116 3.68 19.84 -3.36
C SER A 116 3.00 20.70 -2.29
N ASN A 117 2.40 20.09 -1.27
CA ASN A 117 1.82 20.81 -0.12
C ASN A 117 2.91 21.50 0.72
N ALA A 118 4.04 20.84 0.96
CA ALA A 118 5.11 21.38 1.79
C ALA A 118 5.88 22.52 1.13
N VAL A 119 6.19 22.40 -0.17
CA VAL A 119 7.04 23.37 -0.90
C VAL A 119 6.19 24.39 -1.67
N GLY A 120 5.00 24.00 -2.11
CA GLY A 120 4.15 24.78 -3.01
C GLY A 120 4.54 24.58 -4.47
N THR A 121 3.56 24.40 -5.35
CA THR A 121 3.81 24.21 -6.79
C THR A 121 4.37 25.46 -7.46
N ARG A 122 4.19 26.65 -6.87
CA ARG A 122 4.82 27.89 -7.36
C ARG A 122 6.35 27.85 -7.29
N SER A 123 6.91 27.17 -6.30
CA SER A 123 8.35 27.07 -6.08
C SER A 123 8.97 25.81 -6.69
N MET A 124 8.16 25.02 -7.41
CA MET A 124 8.60 23.80 -8.07
C MET A 124 8.75 24.04 -9.56
N ASP A 125 9.81 23.51 -10.15
CA ASP A 125 10.02 23.53 -11.59
C ASP A 125 8.93 22.72 -12.32
N ASP A 126 8.53 23.18 -13.50
CA ASP A 126 7.50 22.52 -14.31
C ASP A 126 7.91 21.10 -14.75
N SER A 127 9.21 20.87 -14.94
CA SER A 127 9.75 19.52 -15.17
C SER A 127 9.47 18.59 -14.01
N THR A 128 9.68 19.04 -12.77
CA THR A 128 9.40 18.23 -11.56
C THR A 128 7.90 17.94 -11.43
N LYS A 129 7.03 18.90 -11.73
CA LYS A 129 5.58 18.67 -11.77
C LYS A 129 5.22 17.62 -12.81
N GLY A 130 5.80 17.70 -14.01
CA GLY A 130 5.62 16.73 -15.08
C GLY A 130 6.06 15.32 -14.68
N VAL A 131 7.22 15.18 -14.05
CA VAL A 131 7.69 13.90 -13.52
C VAL A 131 6.75 13.36 -12.44
N PHE A 132 6.27 14.18 -11.51
CA PHE A 132 5.29 13.73 -10.51
C PHE A 132 4.00 13.20 -11.16
N ALA A 133 3.52 13.83 -12.23
CA ALA A 133 2.39 13.32 -13.01
C ALA A 133 2.72 11.98 -13.69
N MET A 134 3.95 11.78 -14.18
CA MET A 134 4.41 10.50 -14.77
C MET A 134 4.47 9.37 -13.76
N PHE A 135 4.84 9.64 -12.52
CA PHE A 135 4.83 8.64 -11.46
C PHE A 135 3.44 8.44 -10.83
N TYR A 136 2.38 9.05 -11.37
CA TYR A 136 1.05 8.95 -10.79
C TYR A 136 0.47 7.53 -10.83
N TRP A 137 0.83 6.71 -11.84
CA TRP A 137 0.35 5.33 -11.96
C TRP A 137 0.66 4.47 -10.72
N MET A 138 1.76 4.74 -10.02
CA MET A 138 2.15 4.01 -8.80
C MET A 138 1.76 4.73 -7.49
N ASN A 139 1.37 6.01 -7.54
CA ASN A 139 1.05 6.83 -6.36
C ASN A 139 -0.42 7.25 -6.27
N ARG A 140 -1.23 6.91 -7.28
CA ARG A 140 -2.66 7.17 -7.30
C ARG A 140 -3.38 6.52 -6.12
N GLY A 141 -3.03 5.28 -5.82
CA GLY A 141 -3.57 4.52 -4.69
C GLY A 141 -2.66 3.33 -4.39
N TYR A 142 -2.75 2.81 -3.17
CA TYR A 142 -1.76 1.85 -2.67
C TYR A 142 -2.35 0.46 -2.37
N ARG A 143 -3.61 0.19 -2.77
CA ARG A 143 -4.32 -1.05 -2.42
C ARG A 143 -3.54 -2.32 -2.77
N SER A 144 -2.87 -2.33 -3.92
CA SER A 144 -2.10 -3.47 -4.44
C SER A 144 -0.58 -3.30 -4.24
N HIS A 145 -0.16 -2.71 -3.12
CA HIS A 145 1.25 -2.41 -2.91
C HIS A 145 2.12 -3.68 -2.83
N PHE A 146 3.22 -3.69 -3.59
CA PHE A 146 4.09 -4.87 -3.72
C PHE A 146 4.63 -5.40 -2.38
N ALA A 147 4.97 -4.51 -1.44
CA ALA A 147 5.50 -4.90 -0.13
C ALA A 147 4.52 -5.82 0.64
N ALA A 148 3.23 -5.53 0.55
CA ALA A 148 2.17 -6.29 1.19
C ALA A 148 2.03 -7.70 0.60
N HIS A 149 1.88 -7.78 -0.72
CA HIS A 149 1.73 -9.04 -1.44
C HIS A 149 2.94 -9.96 -1.27
N SER A 150 4.16 -9.40 -1.32
CA SER A 150 5.38 -10.17 -1.11
C SER A 150 5.46 -10.76 0.29
N MET A 151 5.10 -10.00 1.35
CA MET A 151 5.09 -10.54 2.71
C MET A 151 4.06 -11.65 2.91
N GLU A 152 2.87 -11.51 2.32
CA GLU A 152 1.85 -12.56 2.36
C GLU A 152 2.31 -13.81 1.62
N GLY A 153 2.98 -13.65 0.49
CA GLY A 153 3.62 -14.75 -0.24
C GLY A 153 4.64 -15.49 0.64
N PHE A 154 5.55 -14.76 1.31
CA PHE A 154 6.51 -15.38 2.23
C PHE A 154 5.81 -16.07 3.42
N LYS A 155 4.71 -15.50 3.93
CA LYS A 155 3.94 -16.14 5.00
C LYS A 155 3.25 -17.42 4.52
N ALA A 156 2.72 -17.43 3.30
CA ALA A 156 2.13 -18.61 2.67
C ALA A 156 3.18 -19.70 2.44
N ALA A 157 4.40 -19.32 2.01
CA ALA A 157 5.52 -20.25 1.88
C ALA A 157 5.85 -20.91 3.21
N GLN A 158 5.98 -20.11 4.28
CA GLN A 158 6.23 -20.61 5.63
C GLN A 158 5.14 -21.57 6.10
N ALA A 159 3.86 -21.23 5.88
CA ALA A 159 2.73 -22.06 6.30
C ALA A 159 2.61 -23.38 5.51
N SER A 160 3.11 -23.42 4.27
CA SER A 160 3.11 -24.61 3.41
C SER A 160 4.40 -25.43 3.47
N GLY A 161 5.35 -25.06 4.33
CA GLY A 161 6.65 -25.74 4.44
C GLY A 161 7.59 -25.50 3.24
N GLN A 162 7.30 -24.50 2.41
CA GLN A 162 8.15 -24.10 1.30
C GLN A 162 9.24 -23.13 1.74
N THR A 163 10.37 -23.13 1.02
CA THR A 163 11.48 -22.22 1.31
C THR A 163 11.13 -20.77 0.93
N ALA A 164 11.64 -19.79 1.68
CA ALA A 164 11.50 -18.38 1.30
C ALA A 164 12.14 -18.10 -0.06
N ARG A 165 13.23 -18.81 -0.41
CA ARG A 165 13.94 -18.64 -1.69
C ARG A 165 13.10 -19.09 -2.90
N SER A 166 12.41 -20.22 -2.81
CA SER A 166 11.52 -20.68 -3.89
C SER A 166 10.36 -19.69 -4.09
N MET A 167 9.78 -19.19 -3.00
CA MET A 167 8.74 -18.17 -3.06
C MET A 167 9.23 -16.84 -3.65
N PHE A 168 10.45 -16.41 -3.31
CA PHE A 168 11.06 -15.21 -3.90
C PHE A 168 11.14 -15.32 -5.42
N TRP A 169 11.65 -16.43 -5.96
CA TRP A 169 11.73 -16.61 -7.41
C TRP A 169 10.34 -16.75 -8.06
N ALA A 170 9.38 -17.38 -7.40
CA ALA A 170 8.00 -17.41 -7.87
C ALA A 170 7.40 -16.00 -7.97
N ILE A 171 7.65 -15.14 -6.98
CA ILE A 171 7.24 -13.71 -7.01
C ILE A 171 7.94 -12.98 -8.16
N VAL A 172 9.24 -13.18 -8.36
CA VAL A 172 9.99 -12.55 -9.48
C VAL A 172 9.41 -12.95 -10.83
N VAL A 173 9.15 -14.25 -11.05
CA VAL A 173 8.53 -14.74 -12.29
C VAL A 173 7.13 -14.15 -12.46
N ALA A 174 6.32 -14.12 -11.41
CA ALA A 174 4.98 -13.55 -11.45
C ALA A 174 5.00 -12.04 -11.80
N ILE A 175 5.97 -11.28 -11.27
CA ILE A 175 6.15 -9.87 -11.62
C ILE A 175 6.48 -9.70 -13.10
N VAL A 176 7.43 -10.49 -13.62
CA VAL A 176 7.86 -10.40 -15.03
C VAL A 176 6.71 -10.77 -15.98
N VAL A 177 6.12 -11.96 -15.78
CA VAL A 177 5.03 -12.46 -16.62
C VAL A 177 3.80 -11.56 -16.50
N GLY A 178 3.45 -11.16 -15.27
CA GLY A 178 2.33 -10.25 -15.01
C GLY A 178 2.51 -8.90 -15.70
N THR A 179 3.70 -8.31 -15.63
CA THR A 179 4.00 -7.02 -16.29
C THR A 179 3.84 -7.13 -17.82
N ILE A 180 4.45 -8.15 -18.44
CA ILE A 180 4.36 -8.36 -19.89
C ILE A 180 2.89 -8.60 -20.31
N SER A 181 2.19 -9.45 -19.56
CA SER A 181 0.79 -9.78 -19.83
C SER A 181 -0.12 -8.56 -19.67
N SER A 182 0.12 -7.70 -18.67
CA SER A 182 -0.64 -6.46 -18.47
C SER A 182 -0.43 -5.47 -19.61
N PHE A 183 0.80 -5.28 -20.08
CA PHE A 183 1.06 -4.42 -21.25
C PHE A 183 0.38 -4.96 -22.51
N TRP A 184 0.51 -6.26 -22.76
CA TRP A 184 -0.16 -6.90 -23.90
C TRP A 184 -1.68 -6.77 -23.83
N ALA A 185 -2.29 -7.13 -22.69
CA ALA A 185 -3.74 -7.09 -22.52
C ALA A 185 -4.30 -5.67 -22.67
N LEU A 186 -3.61 -4.66 -22.12
CA LEU A 186 -4.01 -3.26 -22.26
C LEU A 186 -3.95 -2.80 -23.72
N LEU A 187 -2.85 -3.05 -24.41
CA LEU A 187 -2.68 -2.66 -25.82
C LEU A 187 -3.65 -3.41 -26.73
N HIS A 188 -3.87 -4.69 -26.49
CA HIS A 188 -4.80 -5.51 -27.25
C HIS A 188 -6.25 -5.05 -27.06
N SER A 189 -6.64 -4.75 -25.82
CA SER A 189 -7.97 -4.22 -25.51
C SER A 189 -8.21 -2.87 -26.20
N LEU A 190 -7.22 -1.97 -26.19
CA LEU A 190 -7.27 -0.70 -26.90
C LEU A 190 -7.34 -0.87 -28.43
N HIS A 191 -6.67 -1.90 -28.97
CA HIS A 191 -6.67 -2.18 -30.40
C HIS A 191 -8.02 -2.73 -30.89
N ILE A 192 -8.62 -3.67 -30.17
CA ILE A 192 -9.89 -4.30 -30.56
C ILE A 192 -11.07 -3.37 -30.36
N HIS A 193 -11.22 -2.82 -29.15
CA HIS A 193 -12.40 -2.02 -28.80
C HIS A 193 -12.28 -0.57 -29.25
N GLY A 194 -11.10 -0.19 -29.76
CA GLY A 194 -10.76 1.20 -30.01
C GLY A 194 -10.79 2.03 -28.72
N TYR A 195 -10.41 3.29 -28.86
CA TYR A 195 -10.63 4.27 -27.80
C TYR A 195 -12.05 4.82 -27.94
N SER A 196 -13.00 4.27 -27.17
CA SER A 196 -14.39 4.72 -27.17
C SER A 196 -14.67 5.90 -26.21
N GLY A 197 -13.62 6.51 -25.63
CA GLY A 197 -13.71 7.52 -24.57
C GLY A 197 -14.32 7.03 -23.25
N ARG A 198 -14.41 5.70 -23.04
CA ARG A 198 -15.12 5.10 -21.88
C ARG A 198 -14.38 3.96 -21.17
N LEU A 199 -13.13 3.67 -21.55
CA LEU A 199 -12.33 2.73 -20.75
C LEU A 199 -12.10 3.33 -19.36
N ALA A 200 -12.23 2.51 -18.32
CA ALA A 200 -11.90 2.90 -16.94
C ALA A 200 -10.49 3.53 -16.82
N GLY A 201 -9.57 3.21 -17.74
CA GLY A 201 -8.24 3.80 -17.84
C GLY A 201 -8.23 5.31 -18.11
N ASP A 202 -9.25 5.86 -18.76
CA ASP A 202 -9.32 7.27 -19.14
C ASP A 202 -9.62 8.18 -17.93
N ALA A 203 -10.52 7.72 -17.04
CA ALA A 203 -10.81 8.39 -15.78
C ALA A 203 -9.57 8.46 -14.86
N PHE A 204 -8.67 7.47 -14.95
CA PHE A 204 -7.50 7.36 -14.08
C PHE A 204 -6.24 7.99 -14.68
N ALA A 205 -6.02 7.86 -15.99
CA ALA A 205 -4.88 8.48 -16.69
C ALA A 205 -5.09 9.98 -16.87
N GLY A 206 -6.32 10.43 -17.19
CA GLY A 206 -6.66 11.85 -17.30
C GLY A 206 -6.41 12.62 -16.00
N GLU A 207 -6.60 11.98 -14.84
CA GLU A 207 -6.37 12.59 -13.54
C GLU A 207 -4.94 13.10 -13.35
N ALA A 208 -3.93 12.37 -13.82
CA ALA A 208 -2.54 12.84 -13.78
C ALA A 208 -2.35 14.15 -14.56
N TRP A 209 -2.95 14.23 -15.74
CA TRP A 209 -2.84 15.35 -16.65
C TRP A 209 -3.65 16.57 -16.21
N PHE A 210 -4.87 16.38 -15.73
CA PHE A 210 -5.66 17.46 -15.14
C PHE A 210 -4.96 18.07 -13.92
N ARG A 211 -4.30 17.24 -13.11
CA ARG A 211 -3.51 17.72 -11.98
C ARG A 211 -2.28 18.50 -12.43
N LEU A 212 -1.57 18.02 -13.45
CA LEU A 212 -0.42 18.73 -14.02
C LEU A 212 -0.83 20.10 -14.55
N SER A 213 -1.88 20.15 -15.39
CA SER A 213 -2.45 21.41 -15.89
C SER A 213 -2.83 22.33 -14.73
N ALA A 214 -3.55 21.84 -13.71
CA ALA A 214 -3.90 22.65 -12.55
C ALA A 214 -2.66 23.19 -11.79
N TRP A 215 -1.58 22.43 -11.69
CA TRP A 215 -0.35 22.87 -11.01
C TRP A 215 0.48 23.88 -11.81
N THR A 216 0.34 23.87 -13.13
CA THR A 216 1.00 24.80 -14.05
C THR A 216 0.18 26.08 -14.24
N ASP A 217 -1.13 25.94 -14.46
CA ASP A 217 -2.04 27.05 -14.76
C ASP A 217 -2.45 27.81 -13.48
N LEU A 218 -2.55 27.12 -12.34
CA LEU A 218 -2.96 27.68 -11.05
C LEU A 218 -1.97 27.32 -9.92
N PRO A 219 -0.70 27.77 -10.02
CA PRO A 219 0.33 27.44 -9.04
C PRO A 219 0.06 28.07 -7.67
N PHE A 220 0.19 27.25 -6.62
CA PHE A 220 -0.08 27.66 -5.24
C PHE A 220 1.20 27.73 -4.39
N PRO A 221 1.25 28.63 -3.38
CA PRO A 221 2.34 28.65 -2.40
C PRO A 221 2.24 27.47 -1.43
N ALA A 222 3.29 27.21 -0.66
CA ALA A 222 3.30 26.17 0.36
C ALA A 222 2.03 26.20 1.23
N ARG A 223 1.36 25.05 1.34
CA ARG A 223 0.13 24.86 2.11
C ARG A 223 0.49 24.45 3.53
N PHE A 224 0.82 25.44 4.35
CA PHE A 224 1.24 25.23 5.73
C PHE A 224 0.24 24.39 6.55
N GLY A 225 -1.06 24.69 6.46
CA GLY A 225 -2.09 23.95 7.21
C GLY A 225 -2.17 22.46 6.84
N ALA A 226 -2.03 22.13 5.55
CA ALA A 226 -1.99 20.74 5.06
C ALA A 226 -0.73 20.01 5.52
N THR A 227 0.42 20.68 5.46
CA THR A 227 1.71 20.15 5.92
C THR A 227 1.72 19.93 7.43
N LEU A 228 1.22 20.90 8.20
CA LEU A 228 1.07 20.79 9.64
C LEU A 228 0.13 19.63 10.03
N ALA A 229 -1.00 19.48 9.34
CA ALA A 229 -1.91 18.36 9.56
C ALA A 229 -1.23 17.00 9.30
N THR A 230 -0.38 16.91 8.28
CA THR A 230 0.44 15.72 8.01
C THR A 230 1.41 15.44 9.16
N VAL A 231 2.14 16.44 9.62
CA VAL A 231 3.09 16.28 10.74
C VAL A 231 2.35 15.85 12.01
N LEU A 232 1.25 16.52 12.36
CA LEU A 232 0.46 16.21 13.55
C LEU A 232 -0.16 14.81 13.49
N GLY A 233 -0.70 14.39 12.34
CA GLY A 233 -1.23 13.04 12.15
C GLY A 233 -0.16 11.96 12.30
N GLY A 234 1.05 12.22 11.81
CA GLY A 234 2.21 11.33 11.97
C GLY A 234 2.69 11.23 13.42
N VAL A 235 2.86 12.36 14.10
CA VAL A 235 3.23 12.41 15.52
C VAL A 235 2.17 11.69 16.37
N PHE A 236 0.89 11.96 16.12
CA PHE A 236 -0.20 11.33 16.86
C PHE A 236 -0.21 9.81 16.67
N THR A 237 -0.05 9.33 15.44
CA THR A 237 0.01 7.88 15.16
C THR A 237 1.23 7.22 15.82
N PHE A 238 2.38 7.88 15.77
CA PHE A 238 3.59 7.41 16.44
C PHE A 238 3.39 7.31 17.95
N LEU A 239 2.81 8.34 18.58
CA LEU A 239 2.49 8.33 20.01
C LEU A 239 1.49 7.23 20.36
N LEU A 240 0.44 7.03 19.57
CA LEU A 240 -0.49 5.92 19.76
C LEU A 240 0.23 4.56 19.75
N GLY A 241 1.16 4.37 18.82
CA GLY A 241 1.98 3.16 18.74
C GLY A 241 2.90 2.95 19.95
N VAL A 242 3.53 4.01 20.44
CA VAL A 242 4.35 3.97 21.66
C VAL A 242 3.52 3.65 22.88
N LEU A 243 2.41 4.36 23.08
CA LEU A 243 1.52 4.16 24.22
C LEU A 243 0.96 2.74 24.22
N ARG A 244 0.57 2.22 23.05
CA ARG A 244 0.11 0.84 22.90
C ARG A 244 1.18 -0.20 23.25
N ARG A 245 2.46 0.07 22.96
CA ARG A 245 3.57 -0.82 23.35
C ARG A 245 3.87 -0.73 24.85
N SER A 246 3.76 0.46 25.44
CA SER A 246 4.10 0.71 26.85
C SER A 246 2.98 0.29 27.81
N PHE A 247 1.71 0.39 27.40
CA PHE A 247 0.55 0.12 28.25
C PHE A 247 -0.28 -1.04 27.69
N THR A 248 -0.35 -2.15 28.43
CA THR A 248 -1.09 -3.36 28.04
C THR A 248 -2.62 -3.18 27.99
N TRP A 249 -3.15 -2.18 28.71
CA TRP A 249 -4.59 -1.87 28.75
C TRP A 249 -5.03 -0.88 27.67
N TRP A 250 -4.10 -0.33 26.87
CA TRP A 250 -4.38 0.73 25.92
C TRP A 250 -5.24 0.25 24.74
N VAL A 251 -6.44 0.80 24.62
CA VAL A 251 -7.43 0.35 23.62
C VAL A 251 -7.16 0.97 22.24
N PHE A 252 -6.67 2.21 22.19
CA PHE A 252 -6.49 2.93 20.92
C PHE A 252 -5.39 2.31 20.06
N HIS A 253 -5.68 2.14 18.77
CA HIS A 253 -4.80 1.48 17.82
C HIS A 253 -4.31 2.46 16.74
N PRO A 254 -2.98 2.58 16.49
CA PRO A 254 -2.46 3.46 15.46
C PRO A 254 -3.02 3.12 14.06
N VAL A 255 -3.06 1.83 13.70
CA VAL A 255 -3.71 1.36 12.45
C VAL A 255 -5.18 1.76 12.33
N GLY A 256 -5.96 1.66 13.42
CA GLY A 256 -7.36 2.08 13.41
C GLY A 256 -7.52 3.57 13.06
N TYR A 257 -6.69 4.42 13.64
CA TYR A 257 -6.68 5.86 13.35
C TYR A 257 -6.38 6.18 11.88
N ILE A 258 -5.42 5.51 11.25
CA ILE A 258 -5.03 5.82 9.86
C ILE A 258 -5.99 5.23 8.82
N THR A 259 -6.62 4.08 9.12
CA THR A 259 -7.55 3.42 8.19
C THR A 259 -8.97 4.00 8.23
N CYS A 260 -9.36 4.68 9.31
CA CYS A 260 -10.74 5.16 9.51
C CYS A 260 -11.21 6.18 8.46
N SER A 261 -10.28 6.89 7.84
CA SER A 261 -10.54 7.96 6.88
C SER A 261 -10.54 7.50 5.42
N SER A 262 -10.23 6.23 5.16
CA SER A 262 -10.16 5.70 3.79
C SER A 262 -11.55 5.57 3.15
N TRP A 263 -11.62 5.75 1.83
CA TRP A 263 -12.85 5.52 1.07
C TRP A 263 -13.40 4.11 1.30
N SER A 264 -12.53 3.11 1.36
CA SER A 264 -12.92 1.73 1.64
C SER A 264 -13.55 1.58 3.02
N MET A 265 -13.01 2.23 4.05
CA MET A 265 -13.62 2.18 5.39
C MET A 265 -15.01 2.83 5.41
N GLN A 266 -15.23 3.91 4.66
CA GLN A 266 -16.58 4.51 4.53
C GLN A 266 -17.62 3.55 3.96
N LYS A 267 -17.21 2.56 3.16
CA LYS A 267 -18.09 1.53 2.61
C LYS A 267 -18.19 0.30 3.53
N LEU A 268 -17.10 -0.06 4.20
CA LEU A 268 -16.96 -1.31 4.95
C LEU A 268 -17.30 -1.20 6.43
N TRP A 269 -17.41 0.01 7.01
CA TRP A 269 -17.57 0.18 8.46
C TRP A 269 -18.78 -0.60 9.01
N PHE A 270 -19.90 -0.61 8.29
CA PHE A 270 -21.10 -1.31 8.74
C PHE A 270 -20.95 -2.83 8.64
N SER A 271 -20.29 -3.33 7.59
CA SER A 271 -19.96 -4.75 7.47
C SER A 271 -18.99 -5.19 8.58
N PHE A 272 -18.01 -4.36 8.93
CA PHE A 272 -17.15 -4.61 10.10
C PHE A 272 -17.92 -4.58 11.41
N PHE A 273 -18.88 -3.67 11.56
CA PHE A 273 -19.76 -3.63 12.72
C PHE A 273 -20.58 -4.92 12.85
N ILE A 274 -21.19 -5.41 11.75
CA ILE A 274 -21.93 -6.68 11.73
C ILE A 274 -20.99 -7.85 12.08
N GLY A 275 -19.82 -7.93 11.45
CA GLY A 275 -18.84 -8.99 11.72
C GLY A 275 -18.36 -8.97 13.17
N TRP A 276 -18.11 -7.79 13.73
CA TRP A 276 -17.77 -7.60 15.14
C TRP A 276 -18.93 -8.03 16.05
N ALA A 277 -20.15 -7.59 15.78
CA ALA A 277 -21.33 -7.93 16.57
C ALA A 277 -21.58 -9.44 16.57
N ALA A 278 -21.53 -10.08 15.38
CA ALA A 278 -21.65 -11.53 15.25
C ALA A 278 -20.54 -12.26 16.03
N ARG A 279 -19.29 -11.82 15.90
CA ARG A 279 -18.16 -12.38 16.66
C ARG A 279 -18.37 -12.24 18.17
N VAL A 280 -18.80 -11.07 18.64
CA VAL A 280 -19.07 -10.82 20.07
C VAL A 280 -20.19 -11.75 20.55
N CYS A 281 -21.29 -11.87 19.81
CA CYS A 281 -22.39 -12.75 20.17
C CYS A 281 -21.95 -14.22 20.25
N ILE A 282 -21.25 -14.71 19.23
CA ILE A 282 -20.77 -16.10 19.17
C ILE A 282 -19.78 -16.39 20.31
N THR A 283 -18.82 -15.49 20.54
CA THR A 283 -17.77 -15.72 21.55
C THR A 283 -18.24 -15.50 22.98
N ARG A 284 -19.13 -14.53 23.24
CA ARG A 284 -19.67 -14.23 24.58
C ARG A 284 -20.77 -15.20 25.00
N TYR A 285 -21.69 -15.55 24.10
CA TYR A 285 -22.86 -16.35 24.45
C TYR A 285 -22.77 -17.82 24.00
N GLY A 286 -22.10 -18.09 22.87
CA GLY A 286 -21.99 -19.45 22.32
C GLY A 286 -20.75 -20.24 22.76
N GLY A 287 -19.75 -19.56 23.32
CA GLY A 287 -18.50 -20.17 23.75
C GLY A 287 -17.69 -20.80 22.61
N ARG A 288 -16.72 -21.67 22.96
CA ARG A 288 -15.79 -22.28 21.98
C ARG A 288 -16.50 -23.16 20.96
N SER A 289 -17.54 -23.91 21.37
CA SER A 289 -18.25 -24.84 20.47
C SER A 289 -18.97 -24.09 19.36
N ALA A 290 -19.73 -23.04 19.70
CA ALA A 290 -20.39 -22.20 18.69
C ALA A 290 -19.39 -21.48 17.79
N TYR A 291 -18.24 -21.05 18.32
CA TYR A 291 -17.18 -20.45 17.52
C TYR A 291 -16.66 -21.42 16.45
N VAL A 292 -16.32 -22.65 16.83
CA VAL A 292 -15.85 -23.67 15.87
C VAL A 292 -16.94 -24.02 14.85
N ALA A 293 -18.19 -24.14 15.28
CA ALA A 293 -19.33 -24.41 14.41
C ALA A 293 -19.62 -23.26 13.41
N ALA A 294 -19.29 -22.02 13.76
CA ALA A 294 -19.50 -20.87 12.89
C ALA A 294 -18.40 -20.66 11.84
N ILE A 295 -17.21 -21.24 12.01
CA ILE A 295 -16.08 -21.08 11.06
C ILE A 295 -16.48 -21.43 9.62
N PRO A 296 -17.12 -22.59 9.33
CA PRO A 296 -17.51 -22.95 7.97
C PRO A 296 -18.50 -21.95 7.34
N PHE A 297 -19.40 -21.36 8.13
CA PHE A 297 -20.34 -20.35 7.63
C PHE A 297 -19.62 -19.09 7.14
N PHE A 298 -18.71 -18.52 7.94
CA PHE A 298 -17.97 -17.33 7.53
C PHE A 298 -16.99 -17.61 6.39
N MET A 299 -16.35 -18.79 6.39
CA MET A 299 -15.55 -19.23 5.23
C MET A 299 -16.42 -19.38 3.98
N GLY A 300 -17.63 -19.90 4.13
CA GLY A 300 -18.63 -20.03 3.06
C GLY A 300 -19.12 -18.68 2.53
N LEU A 301 -19.28 -17.66 3.38
CA LEU A 301 -19.61 -16.30 2.94
C LEU A 301 -18.50 -15.72 2.04
N VAL A 302 -17.25 -15.82 2.49
CA VAL A 302 -16.09 -15.35 1.71
C VAL A 302 -15.97 -16.12 0.39
N LEU A 303 -16.06 -17.44 0.45
CA LEU A 303 -16.00 -18.28 -0.75
C LEU A 303 -17.17 -18.00 -1.71
N GLY A 304 -18.38 -17.79 -1.18
CA GLY A 304 -19.57 -17.49 -1.96
C GLY A 304 -19.44 -16.18 -2.74
N GLU A 305 -18.87 -15.14 -2.13
CA GLU A 305 -18.58 -13.87 -2.81
C GLU A 305 -17.64 -14.09 -4.01
N PHE A 306 -16.54 -14.82 -3.81
CA PHE A 306 -15.61 -15.15 -4.89
C PHE A 306 -16.25 -16.01 -5.99
N VAL A 307 -17.02 -17.02 -5.63
CA VAL A 307 -17.68 -17.93 -6.57
C VAL A 307 -18.70 -17.18 -7.43
N VAL A 308 -19.58 -16.40 -6.80
CA VAL A 308 -20.62 -15.63 -7.52
C VAL A 308 -19.98 -14.55 -8.40
N GLY A 309 -19.00 -13.81 -7.89
CA GLY A 309 -18.29 -12.78 -8.66
C GLY A 309 -17.53 -13.36 -9.86
N THR A 310 -16.84 -14.48 -9.68
CA THR A 310 -16.13 -15.18 -10.76
C THR A 310 -17.11 -15.76 -11.78
N PHE A 311 -18.19 -16.39 -11.32
CA PHE A 311 -19.21 -16.96 -12.19
C PHE A 311 -19.83 -15.91 -13.11
N TRP A 312 -20.31 -14.79 -12.56
CA TRP A 312 -20.91 -13.73 -13.38
C TRP A 312 -19.91 -13.12 -14.35
N SER A 313 -18.65 -12.91 -13.91
CA SER A 313 -17.59 -12.37 -14.78
C SER A 313 -17.30 -13.32 -15.95
N LEU A 314 -17.16 -14.62 -15.68
CA LEU A 314 -16.95 -15.63 -16.73
C LEU A 314 -18.16 -15.74 -17.66
N TYR A 315 -19.38 -15.73 -17.12
CA TYR A 315 -20.60 -15.75 -17.91
C TYR A 315 -20.67 -14.53 -18.86
N GLY A 316 -20.37 -13.33 -18.35
CA GLY A 316 -20.32 -12.12 -19.17
C GLY A 316 -19.27 -12.20 -20.27
N CYS A 317 -18.08 -12.73 -19.97
CA CYS A 317 -17.02 -12.93 -20.97
C CYS A 317 -17.42 -13.96 -22.05
N LEU A 318 -18.10 -15.05 -21.67
CA LEU A 318 -18.46 -16.13 -22.61
C LEU A 318 -19.70 -15.81 -23.45
N THR A 319 -20.65 -15.04 -22.91
CA THR A 319 -21.91 -14.72 -23.58
C THR A 319 -21.94 -13.33 -24.19
N GLU A 320 -20.86 -12.55 -24.02
CA GLU A 320 -20.75 -11.15 -24.44
C GLU A 320 -21.89 -10.25 -23.93
N GLN A 321 -22.52 -10.65 -22.82
CA GLN A 321 -23.64 -9.93 -22.22
C GLN A 321 -23.17 -8.99 -21.10
N PRO A 322 -23.80 -7.80 -20.97
CA PRO A 322 -23.55 -6.92 -19.83
C PRO A 322 -24.08 -7.57 -18.56
N VAL A 323 -23.16 -8.01 -17.71
CA VAL A 323 -23.42 -8.60 -16.40
C VAL A 323 -23.10 -7.62 -15.29
N TYR A 324 -23.66 -7.87 -14.11
CA TYR A 324 -23.25 -7.12 -12.93
C TYR A 324 -21.78 -7.44 -12.60
N GLN A 325 -20.90 -6.46 -12.81
CA GLN A 325 -19.48 -6.62 -12.52
C GLN A 325 -19.23 -6.38 -11.04
N PHE A 326 -18.61 -7.36 -10.39
CA PHE A 326 -18.21 -7.25 -9.00
C PHE A 326 -16.88 -6.49 -8.91
N TRP A 327 -16.90 -5.32 -8.29
CA TRP A 327 -15.69 -4.55 -7.97
C TRP A 327 -15.21 -4.96 -6.57
N GLY A 328 -14.43 -6.03 -6.51
CA GLY A 328 -13.81 -6.54 -5.27
C GLY A 328 -12.66 -5.68 -4.76
#